data_AF-A0A2K2A6Z6-F1
#
_entry.id   AF-A0A2K2A6Z6-F1
#
_cell.length_a   1.000
_cell.length_b   1.000
_cell.length_c   1.000
_cell.angle_alpha   90.00
_cell.angle_beta   90.00
_cell.angle_gamma   90.00
#
_symmetry.space_group_name_H-M   'P 1'
#
loop_
_entity.id
_entity.type
_entity.pdbx_description
1 polymer ?
#
loop_
_entity_poly.entity_id
_entity_poly.type
_entity_poly.pdbx_seq_one_letter_code
_entity_poly.pdbx_strand_id
1 'polypeptide(L)'
;MCIFRILVADGKEWRFHKMKFEQGFPKVLSHEAFLDPSRGFLVGDCCIFGVEVFAIKSSHQGEHLFLAKERQYVWKIDKFSVLEDLFLHKI
;
A
#
# COMPACT_ATOMS: atom_id res chain seq x y z
N MET A 1 7.57 9.30 7.49
CA MET A 1 6.25 8.77 7.07
C MET A 1 5.98 7.54 7.92
N CYS A 2 5.00 7.58 8.83
CA CYS A 2 4.67 6.42 9.67
C CYS A 2 3.78 5.47 8.87
N ILE A 3 4.21 4.21 8.73
CA ILE A 3 3.44 3.16 8.08
C ILE A 3 2.95 2.23 9.19
N PHE A 4 1.64 2.07 9.28
CA PHE A 4 1.03 1.12 10.21
C PHE A 4 0.56 -0.10 9.44
N ARG A 5 0.68 -1.27 10.04
CA ARG A 5 0.11 -2.50 9.52
C ARG A 5 -0.93 -2.99 10.52
N ILE A 6 -2.09 -3.40 10.01
CA ILE A 6 -3.17 -4.00 10.80
C ILE A 6 -3.33 -5.44 10.35
N LEU A 7 -3.32 -6.38 11.29
CA LEU A 7 -3.76 -7.75 11.04
C LEU A 7 -5.24 -7.86 11.40
N VAL A 8 -6.01 -8.43 10.47
CA VAL A 8 -7.38 -8.90 10.72
C VAL A 8 -7.30 -10.38 11.08
N ALA A 9 -8.21 -10.87 11.94
CA ALA A 9 -8.22 -12.25 12.45
C ALA A 9 -8.10 -13.36 11.37
N ASP A 10 -8.46 -13.05 10.12
CA ASP A 10 -8.26 -13.90 8.93
C ASP A 10 -6.80 -13.94 8.41
N GLY A 11 -5.82 -13.48 9.20
CA GLY A 11 -4.40 -13.42 8.83
C GLY A 11 -4.06 -12.36 7.76
N LYS A 12 -5.04 -11.58 7.30
CA LYS A 12 -4.86 -10.55 6.27
C LYS A 12 -4.21 -9.31 6.86
N GLU A 13 -3.05 -8.93 6.33
CA GLU A 13 -2.35 -7.69 6.67
C GLU A 13 -2.79 -6.53 5.77
N TRP A 14 -3.15 -5.41 6.37
CA TRP A 14 -3.46 -4.16 5.69
C TRP A 14 -2.44 -3.08 6.05
N ARG A 15 -1.90 -2.41 5.03
CA ARG A 15 -0.98 -1.27 5.20
C ARG A 15 -1.74 0.04 5.17
N PHE A 16 -1.58 0.82 6.23
CA PHE A 16 -2.18 2.13 6.42
C PHE A 16 -1.10 3.23 6.35
N HIS A 17 -1.39 4.26 5.58
CA HIS A 17 -0.59 5.48 5.49
C HIS A 17 -1.51 6.66 5.16
N LYS A 18 -0.97 7.89 5.13
CA LYS A 18 -1.78 9.12 4.92
C LYS A 18 -2.67 9.12 3.67
N MET A 19 -2.31 8.38 2.63
CA MET A 19 -3.08 8.30 1.39
C MET A 19 -4.01 7.07 1.32
N LYS A 20 -3.88 6.14 2.26
CA LYS A 20 -4.68 4.91 2.32
C LYS A 20 -4.98 4.60 3.78
N PHE A 21 -6.03 5.23 4.29
CA PHE A 21 -6.46 5.11 5.68
C PHE A 21 -7.73 4.25 5.84
N GLU A 22 -8.33 3.80 4.73
CA GLU A 22 -9.52 2.94 4.70
C GLU A 22 -9.22 1.61 3.99
N GLN A 23 -9.64 0.52 4.62
CA GLN A 23 -9.62 -0.85 4.10
C GLN A 23 -10.82 -1.60 4.68
N GLY A 24 -11.33 -2.57 3.93
CA GLY A 24 -12.49 -3.35 4.31
C GLY A 24 -12.66 -4.57 3.43
N PHE A 25 -13.77 -5.26 3.63
CA PHE A 25 -14.18 -6.37 2.77
C PHE A 25 -15.31 -5.90 1.87
N PRO A 26 -15.23 -6.11 0.54
CA PRO A 26 -16.28 -5.68 -0.38
C PRO A 26 -17.60 -6.44 -0.16
N LYS A 27 -17.53 -7.65 0.41
CA LYS A 27 -18.70 -8.45 0.77
C LYS A 27 -18.38 -9.30 2.00
N VAL A 28 -18.84 -8.86 3.17
CA VAL A 28 -18.71 -9.60 4.44
C VAL A 28 -19.78 -10.70 4.50
N LEU A 29 -21.01 -10.38 4.09
CA LEU A 29 -22.17 -11.25 4.13
C LEU A 29 -23.04 -10.97 2.91
N SER A 30 -23.83 -11.95 2.44
CA SER A 30 -24.86 -11.66 1.43
C SER A 30 -26.02 -10.90 2.06
N HIS A 31 -26.71 -10.09 1.26
CA HIS A 31 -27.90 -9.36 1.70
C HIS A 31 -28.98 -10.32 2.22
N GLU A 32 -29.21 -11.43 1.52
CA GLU A 32 -30.16 -12.48 1.94
C GLU A 32 -29.80 -13.06 3.30
N ALA A 33 -28.53 -13.41 3.54
CA ALA A 33 -28.10 -13.94 4.82
C ALA A 33 -28.11 -12.88 5.92
N PHE A 34 -27.91 -11.60 5.59
CA PHE A 34 -27.96 -10.50 6.57
C PHE A 34 -29.39 -10.27 7.09
N LEU A 35 -30.37 -10.32 6.19
CA LEU A 35 -31.77 -10.04 6.51
C LEU A 35 -32.54 -11.24 7.05
N ASP A 36 -32.00 -12.45 6.93
CA ASP A 36 -32.61 -13.68 7.43
C ASP A 36 -32.68 -13.66 8.98
N PRO A 37 -33.89 -13.52 9.56
CA PRO A 37 -34.05 -13.39 11.02
C PRO A 37 -33.60 -14.64 11.78
N SER A 38 -33.55 -15.81 11.12
CA SER A 38 -33.11 -17.06 11.74
C SER A 38 -31.61 -17.09 12.04
N ARG A 39 -30.83 -16.20 11.41
CA ARG A 39 -29.37 -16.12 11.58
C ARG A 39 -28.94 -15.15 12.69
N GLY A 40 -29.84 -14.28 13.14
CA GLY A 40 -29.60 -13.37 14.26
C GLY A 40 -28.60 -12.23 13.98
N PHE A 41 -28.22 -11.97 12.73
CA PHE A 41 -27.34 -10.86 12.37
C PHE A 41 -28.02 -9.49 12.47
N LEU A 42 -29.33 -9.45 12.19
CA LEU A 42 -30.18 -8.27 12.27
C LEU A 42 -31.32 -8.56 13.24
N VAL A 43 -31.40 -7.79 14.33
CA VAL A 43 -32.49 -7.87 15.32
C VAL A 43 -33.25 -6.55 15.29
N GLY A 44 -34.47 -6.59 14.74
CA GLY A 44 -35.19 -5.37 14.39
C GLY A 44 -34.51 -4.67 13.22
N ASP A 45 -34.07 -3.43 13.41
CA ASP A 45 -33.30 -2.64 12.44
C ASP A 45 -31.86 -2.36 12.94
N CYS A 46 -31.37 -3.22 13.84
CA CYS A 46 -30.09 -3.07 14.50
C CYS A 46 -29.20 -4.29 14.29
N CYS A 47 -27.91 -4.04 14.02
CA CYS A 47 -26.87 -5.05 13.94
C CYS A 47 -25.62 -4.56 14.69
N ILE A 48 -24.81 -5.49 15.18
CA ILE A 48 -23.57 -5.20 15.92
C ILE A 48 -22.41 -5.88 15.21
N PHE A 49 -21.34 -5.13 14.97
CA PHE A 49 -20.10 -5.66 14.39
C PHE A 49 -18.95 -5.53 15.40
N GLY A 50 -18.19 -6.60 15.59
CA GLY A 50 -16.94 -6.60 16.34
C GLY A 50 -15.75 -6.70 15.37
N VAL A 51 -14.70 -5.93 15.64
CA VAL A 51 -13.44 -6.02 14.89
C VAL A 51 -12.29 -6.13 15.89
N GLU A 52 -11.46 -7.14 15.69
CA GLU A 52 -10.19 -7.27 16.41
C GLU A 52 -9.05 -6.75 15.52
N VAL A 53 -8.22 -5.86 16.08
CA VAL A 53 -7.17 -5.14 15.34
C VAL A 53 -5.84 -5.29 16.08
N PHE A 54 -4.83 -5.80 15.37
CA PHE A 54 -3.45 -5.80 15.86
C PHE A 54 -2.61 -4.81 15.07
N ALA A 55 -2.10 -3.78 15.74
CA ALA A 55 -1.21 -2.79 15.12
C ALA A 55 0.25 -3.26 15.21
N ILE A 56 0.85 -3.54 14.05
CA ILE A 56 2.30 -3.80 13.95
C ILE A 56 2.99 -2.47 13.69
N LYS A 57 3.84 -2.04 14.62
CA LYS A 57 4.73 -0.91 14.43
C LYS A 57 5.90 -1.35 13.56
N SER A 58 6.16 -0.63 12.47
CA SER A 58 7.39 -0.83 11.70
C SER A 58 8.58 -0.28 12.49
N SER A 59 9.57 -1.11 12.79
CA SER A 59 10.87 -0.71 13.37
C SER A 59 11.81 -0.03 12.35
N HIS A 60 11.35 0.15 11.11
CA HIS A 60 12.18 0.64 10.02
C HIS A 60 12.36 2.15 10.16
N GLN A 61 13.59 2.57 10.43
CA GLN A 61 14.02 3.95 10.25
C GLN A 61 14.04 4.21 8.75
N GLY A 62 13.00 4.84 8.21
CA GLY A 62 12.94 5.17 6.79
C GLY A 62 14.10 6.09 6.42
N GLU A 63 14.94 5.67 5.48
CA GLU A 63 16.00 6.50 4.93
C GLU A 63 15.38 7.57 4.04
N HIS A 64 15.57 8.84 4.40
CA HIS A 64 15.11 9.94 3.57
C HIS A 64 16.24 10.34 2.62
N LEU A 65 16.17 9.88 1.37
CA LEU A 65 17.04 10.36 0.31
C LEU A 65 16.61 11.79 -0.05
N PHE A 66 17.24 12.78 0.58
CA PHE A 66 17.19 14.14 0.06
C PHE A 66 18.23 14.23 -1.05
N LEU A 67 17.82 14.73 -2.21
CA LEU A 67 18.77 15.24 -3.18
C LEU A 67 19.45 16.44 -2.53
N ALA A 68 20.68 16.26 -2.03
CA ALA A 68 21.48 17.37 -1.56
C ALA A 68 21.54 18.39 -2.70
N LYS A 69 21.17 19.67 -2.41
CA LYS A 69 21.09 20.83 -3.31
C LYS A 69 21.64 20.53 -4.71
N GLU A 70 20.80 20.67 -5.75
CA GLU A 70 21.18 20.55 -7.16
C GLU A 70 22.56 21.16 -7.43
N ARG A 71 23.59 20.31 -7.33
CA ARG A 71 24.91 20.64 -7.82
C ARG A 71 24.79 20.36 -9.29
N GLN A 72 24.86 21.42 -10.09
CA GLN A 72 24.99 21.33 -11.53
C GLN A 72 26.33 20.64 -11.83
N TYR A 73 26.33 19.31 -11.85
CA TYR A 73 27.47 18.54 -12.33
C TYR A 73 27.39 18.60 -13.85
N VAL A 74 28.28 19.39 -14.46
CA VAL A 74 28.50 19.35 -15.90
C VAL A 74 29.25 18.07 -16.20
N TRP A 75 28.52 17.00 -16.50
CA TRP A 75 29.11 15.76 -16.98
C TRP A 75 29.58 15.99 -18.41
N LYS A 76 30.89 16.13 -18.60
CA LYS A 76 31.50 16.18 -19.92
C LYS A 76 31.69 14.74 -20.39
N ILE A 77 30.84 14.29 -21.32
CA ILE A 77 31.02 12.98 -21.94
C ILE A 77 32.04 13.16 -23.07
N ASP A 78 33.30 12.90 -22.76
CA ASP A 78 34.35 12.89 -23.77
C ASP A 78 34.17 11.68 -24.69
N LYS A 79 34.45 11.86 -25.99
CA LYS A 79 34.41 10.79 -27.01
C LYS A 79 33.03 10.18 -27.26
N PHE A 80 31.96 10.96 -27.17
CA PHE A 80 30.61 10.50 -27.55
C PHE A 80 30.55 9.95 -28.98
N SER A 81 31.37 10.48 -29.90
CA SER A 81 31.51 10.01 -31.28
C SER A 81 31.98 8.56 -31.42
N VAL A 82 32.63 7.97 -30.39
CA VAL A 82 33.06 6.56 -30.40
C VAL A 82 31.90 5.61 -30.08
N LEU A 83 30.81 6.11 -29.48
CA LEU A 83 29.62 5.31 -29.20
C LEU A 83 28.77 5.08 -30.46
N GLU A 84 28.74 6.04 -31.40
CA GLU A 84 27.97 5.91 -32.65
C GLU A 84 28.46 4.72 -33.50
N ASP A 85 29.77 4.44 -33.49
CA ASP A 85 30.37 3.34 -34.26
C ASP A 85 29.99 1.94 -33.74
N LEU A 86 29.58 1.80 -32.47
CA LEU A 86 29.17 0.51 -31.90
C LEU A 86 27.66 0.21 -32.08
N PHE A 87 26.83 1.23 -32.31
CA PHE A 87 25.37 1.07 -32.43
C PHE A 87 24.86 1.12 -33.88
N LEU A 88 25.61 1.66 -34.83
CA LEU A 88 25.20 1.73 -36.25
C LEU A 88 25.58 0.49 -37.08
N HIS A 89 26.44 -0.40 -36.57
CA HIS A 89 26.85 -1.62 -37.29
C HIS A 89 25.93 -2.83 -37.08
N LYS A 90 24.73 -2.65 -36.52
CA LYS A 90 23.81 -3.76 -36.23
C LYS A 90 22.32 -3.50 -36.53
N ILE A 91 22.04 -2.76 -37.61
CA ILE A 91 20.71 -2.76 -38.26
C ILE A 91 20.86 -3.29 -39.68
#